data_AF-A0A537ZKF2-F1
#
_entry.id   AF-A0A537ZKF2-F1
#
_cell.length_a   1.000
_cell.length_b   1.000
_cell.length_c   1.000
_cell.angle_alpha   90.00
_cell.angle_beta   90.00
_cell.angle_gamma   90.00
#
_symmetry.space_group_name_H-M   'P 1'
#
loop_
_entity.id
_entity.type
_entity.pdbx_description
1 polymer ?
#
loop_
_entity_poly.entity_id
_entity_poly.type
_entity_poly.pdbx_seq_one_letter_code
_entity_poly.pdbx_strand_id
1 'polypeptide(L)'
;ILSLGFDVMRGLDLSALADAKRALGVRVSVALPARNEEPTVGHIVASVRRTLVERTQLVDEVVVLDDGSTDATAEAARWEGARVTAVEDVLPDLPPGSGKGNALWKSLFVAEGDLIVWCDADVLNFGPHFVTRLLEPLLTDPEIGFVKSYYRRPLLSEPVGGGRVTELMARPLLCS
;
A
#
# COMPACT_ATOMS: atom_id res chain seq x y z
N ILE A 1 6.32 -7.50 18.92
CA ILE A 1 5.19 -6.72 18.35
C ILE A 1 4.62 -5.80 19.44
N LEU A 2 4.89 -4.49 19.35
CA LEU A 2 4.18 -3.51 20.17
C LEU A 2 2.80 -3.29 19.54
N SER A 3 1.75 -3.76 20.21
CA SER A 3 0.37 -3.40 19.89
C SER A 3 0.11 -1.98 20.37
N LEU A 4 0.60 -0.99 19.62
CA LEU A 4 0.17 0.40 19.81
C LEU A 4 -1.29 0.47 19.34
N GLY A 5 -2.21 0.59 20.30
CA GLY A 5 -3.59 0.95 20.02
C GLY A 5 -3.61 2.37 19.44
N PHE A 6 -3.49 2.47 18.12
CA PHE A 6 -3.63 3.74 17.42
C PHE A 6 -5.08 4.18 17.53
N ASP A 7 -5.29 5.27 18.28
CA ASP A 7 -6.58 5.94 18.37
C ASP A 7 -6.95 6.47 16.97
N VAL A 8 -7.87 5.75 16.33
CA VAL A 8 -8.41 6.08 15.00
C VAL A 8 -9.07 7.46 15.00
N MET A 9 -9.38 8.04 16.17
CA MET A 9 -10.04 9.33 16.32
C MET A 9 -9.10 10.55 16.33
N ARG A 10 -7.78 10.38 16.47
CA ARG A 10 -6.85 11.52 16.36
C ARG A 10 -6.61 11.86 14.89
N GLY A 11 -6.96 13.07 14.47
CA GLY A 11 -6.62 13.57 13.13
C GLY A 11 -5.10 13.61 12.93
N LEU A 12 -4.63 13.05 11.82
CA LEU A 12 -3.22 13.15 11.44
C LEU A 12 -2.94 14.51 10.81
N ASP A 13 -1.89 15.17 11.26
CA ASP A 13 -1.36 16.37 10.60
C ASP A 13 -0.50 15.94 9.41
N LEU A 14 -1.07 16.05 8.20
CA LEU A 14 -0.39 15.68 6.97
C LEU A 14 0.80 16.59 6.64
N SER A 15 0.78 17.85 7.11
CA SER A 15 1.92 18.76 6.91
C SER A 15 3.09 18.31 7.76
N ALA A 16 2.85 17.99 9.04
CA ALA A 16 3.88 17.48 9.93
C ALA A 16 4.51 16.17 9.42
N LEU A 17 3.72 15.26 8.85
CA LEU A 17 4.24 14.03 8.23
C LEU A 17 5.11 14.33 7.00
N ALA A 18 4.69 15.25 6.14
CA ALA A 18 5.47 15.64 4.97
C ALA A 18 6.79 16.32 5.38
N ASP A 19 6.78 17.12 6.44
CA ASP A 19 7.99 17.75 6.99
C ASP A 19 8.93 16.72 7.63
N ALA A 20 8.40 15.73 8.35
CA ALA A 20 9.18 14.61 8.88
C ALA A 20 9.87 13.81 7.75
N LYS A 21 9.12 13.47 6.69
CA LYS A 21 9.68 12.84 5.48
C LYS A 21 10.82 13.67 4.88
N ARG A 22 10.61 14.98 4.70
CA ARG A 22 11.64 15.89 4.15
C ARG A 22 12.87 15.96 5.06
N ALA A 23 12.69 16.00 6.37
CA ALA A 23 13.79 16.03 7.34
C ALA A 23 14.63 14.75 7.31
N LEU A 24 13.99 13.60 7.08
CA LEU A 24 14.67 12.30 6.90
C LEU A 24 15.31 12.16 5.51
N GLY A 25 14.91 12.98 4.53
CA GLY A 25 15.43 12.92 3.16
C GLY A 25 15.03 11.66 2.39
N VAL A 26 13.93 11.01 2.78
CA VAL A 26 13.46 9.75 2.19
C VAL A 26 12.37 9.95 1.13
N ARG A 27 12.31 9.04 0.16
CA ARG A 27 11.24 8.91 -0.83
C ARG A 27 10.24 7.82 -0.44
N VAL A 28 8.98 8.02 -0.81
CA VAL A 28 7.85 7.12 -0.51
C VAL A 28 7.17 6.68 -1.80
N SER A 29 7.11 5.37 -2.02
CA SER A 29 6.35 4.74 -3.10
C SER A 29 5.09 4.09 -2.55
N VAL A 30 3.94 4.33 -3.19
CA VAL A 30 2.73 3.53 -2.97
C VAL A 30 2.63 2.50 -4.10
N ALA A 31 2.57 1.21 -3.75
CA ALA A 31 2.50 0.12 -4.72
C ALA A 31 1.16 -0.63 -4.61
N LEU A 32 0.48 -0.79 -5.75
CA LEU A 32 -0.81 -1.47 -5.88
C LEU A 32 -0.65 -2.72 -6.76
N PRO A 33 -0.55 -3.93 -6.19
CA PRO A 33 -0.73 -5.15 -6.98
C PRO A 33 -2.19 -5.23 -7.45
N ALA A 34 -2.40 -5.40 -8.75
CA ALA A 34 -3.73 -5.39 -9.36
C ALA A 34 -3.90 -6.55 -10.34
N ARG A 35 -5.10 -7.13 -10.38
CA ARG A 35 -5.52 -8.10 -11.39
C ARG A 35 -7.04 -8.09 -11.53
N ASN A 36 -7.54 -7.53 -12.63
CA ASN A 36 -8.97 -7.34 -12.88
C ASN A 36 -9.67 -6.46 -11.81
N GLU A 37 -9.09 -5.29 -11.54
CA GLU A 37 -9.52 -4.30 -10.56
C GLU A 37 -9.97 -2.98 -11.20
N GLU A 38 -10.44 -3.01 -12.47
CA GLU A 38 -10.97 -1.85 -13.18
C GLU A 38 -11.96 -1.01 -12.34
N PRO A 39 -12.90 -1.61 -11.57
CA PRO A 39 -13.90 -0.83 -10.84
C PRO A 39 -13.34 0.05 -9.73
N THR A 40 -12.14 -0.24 -9.22
CA THR A 40 -11.61 0.34 -7.97
C THR A 40 -10.27 1.02 -8.15
N VAL A 41 -9.37 0.49 -8.99
CA VAL A 41 -7.98 0.96 -9.07
C VAL A 41 -7.86 2.44 -9.41
N GLY A 42 -8.69 2.96 -10.33
CA GLY A 42 -8.69 4.37 -10.70
C GLY A 42 -9.01 5.28 -9.51
N HIS A 43 -10.07 4.97 -8.76
CA HIS A 43 -10.45 5.74 -7.57
C HIS A 43 -9.33 5.75 -6.51
N ILE A 44 -8.68 4.61 -6.29
CA ILE A 44 -7.57 4.46 -5.34
C ILE A 44 -6.38 5.33 -5.76
N VAL A 45 -5.96 5.21 -7.02
CA VAL A 45 -4.86 6.03 -7.58
C VAL A 45 -5.17 7.52 -7.47
N ALA A 46 -6.38 7.93 -7.87
CA ALA A 46 -6.83 9.31 -7.78
C ALA A 46 -6.78 9.85 -6.34
N SER A 47 -7.23 9.05 -5.37
CA SER A 47 -7.26 9.38 -3.95
C SER A 47 -5.86 9.63 -3.39
N VAL A 48 -4.91 8.73 -3.70
CA VAL A 48 -3.50 8.87 -3.31
C VAL A 48 -2.85 10.04 -4.02
N ARG A 49 -2.97 10.14 -5.35
CA ARG A 49 -2.27 11.19 -6.12
C ARG A 49 -2.71 12.59 -5.74
N ARG A 50 -4.02 12.86 -5.74
CA ARG A 50 -4.54 14.22 -5.45
C ARG A 50 -4.21 14.66 -4.03
N THR A 51 -4.30 13.76 -3.06
CA THR A 51 -4.11 14.12 -1.64
C THR A 51 -2.64 14.06 -1.21
N LEU A 52 -1.94 12.99 -1.55
CA LEU A 52 -0.64 12.67 -0.97
C LEU A 52 0.54 13.01 -1.88
N VAL A 53 0.33 13.06 -3.19
CA VAL A 53 1.37 13.48 -4.14
C VAL A 53 1.26 14.98 -4.39
N GLU A 54 0.12 15.44 -4.91
CA GLU A 54 -0.05 16.81 -5.40
C GLU A 54 -0.20 17.83 -4.26
N ARG A 55 -1.04 17.53 -3.26
CA ARG A 55 -1.35 18.48 -2.19
C ARG A 55 -0.32 18.52 -1.07
N THR A 56 0.21 17.38 -0.63
CA THR A 56 1.11 17.32 0.54
C THR A 56 2.55 16.93 0.19
N GLN A 57 2.79 16.33 -0.98
CA GLN A 57 4.08 15.79 -1.39
C GLN A 57 4.63 14.71 -0.42
N LEU A 58 3.73 14.04 0.31
CA LEU A 58 4.08 12.94 1.21
C LEU A 58 4.45 11.68 0.44
N VAL A 59 3.80 11.43 -0.71
CA VAL A 59 4.08 10.30 -1.61
C VAL A 59 4.76 10.84 -2.87
N ASP A 60 5.84 10.18 -3.32
CA ASP A 60 6.59 10.59 -4.51
C ASP A 60 6.09 9.89 -5.77
N GLU A 61 5.58 8.67 -5.63
CA GLU A 61 5.05 7.92 -6.75
C GLU A 61 3.95 6.93 -6.36
N VAL A 62 3.09 6.63 -7.34
CA VAL A 62 2.10 5.56 -7.27
C VAL A 62 2.39 4.59 -8.40
N VAL A 63 2.70 3.34 -8.04
CA VAL A 63 3.03 2.28 -8.99
C VAL A 63 1.94 1.20 -8.93
N VAL A 64 1.39 0.81 -10.07
CA VAL A 64 0.48 -0.33 -10.20
C VAL A 64 1.22 -1.47 -10.87
N LEU A 65 1.21 -2.64 -10.22
CA LEU A 65 1.77 -3.88 -10.76
C LEU A 65 0.60 -4.69 -11.31
N ASP A 66 0.44 -4.68 -12.64
CA ASP A 66 -0.62 -5.39 -13.33
C ASP A 66 -0.22 -6.85 -13.58
N ASP A 67 -0.86 -7.79 -12.87
CA ASP A 67 -0.58 -9.23 -12.93
C ASP A 67 -1.46 -9.92 -13.98
N GLY A 68 -1.38 -9.42 -15.23
CA GLY A 68 -2.12 -9.96 -16.37
C GLY A 68 -3.62 -9.75 -16.27
N SER A 69 -4.07 -8.50 -16.05
CA SER A 69 -5.48 -8.14 -16.16
C SER A 69 -6.00 -8.34 -17.58
N THR A 70 -7.29 -8.67 -17.67
CA THR A 70 -8.06 -8.87 -18.91
C THR A 70 -9.15 -7.82 -19.11
N ASP A 71 -9.31 -6.93 -18.13
CA ASP A 71 -10.21 -5.77 -18.15
C ASP A 71 -9.40 -4.46 -18.30
N ALA A 72 -10.03 -3.30 -18.11
CA ALA A 72 -9.36 -2.01 -18.26
C ALA A 72 -8.54 -1.56 -17.03
N THR A 73 -8.13 -2.47 -16.13
CA THR A 73 -7.37 -2.14 -14.89
C THR A 73 -6.17 -1.23 -15.15
N ALA A 74 -5.31 -1.62 -16.10
CA ALA A 74 -4.09 -0.88 -16.41
C ALA A 74 -4.39 0.51 -16.98
N GLU A 75 -5.43 0.61 -17.82
CA GLU A 75 -5.85 1.86 -18.47
C GLU A 75 -6.46 2.83 -17.45
N ALA A 76 -7.34 2.33 -16.57
CA ALA A 76 -7.94 3.09 -15.48
C ALA A 76 -6.87 3.65 -14.52
N ALA A 77 -5.85 2.87 -14.19
CA ALA A 77 -4.73 3.32 -13.36
C ALA A 77 -3.86 4.39 -14.06
N ARG A 78 -3.51 4.18 -15.34
CA ARG A 78 -2.74 5.16 -16.13
C ARG A 78 -3.48 6.47 -16.29
N TRP A 79 -4.79 6.42 -16.51
CA TRP A 79 -5.65 7.60 -16.66
C TRP A 79 -5.57 8.54 -15.46
N GLU A 80 -5.52 7.99 -14.25
CA GLU A 80 -5.38 8.78 -13.01
C GLU A 80 -3.92 9.14 -12.69
N GLY A 81 -2.97 8.75 -13.54
CA GLY A 81 -1.57 9.15 -13.48
C GLY A 81 -0.66 8.25 -12.66
N ALA A 82 -1.04 7.00 -12.41
CA ALA A 82 -0.09 6.01 -11.87
C ALA A 82 0.89 5.54 -12.94
N ARG A 83 2.11 5.19 -12.51
CA ARG A 83 3.03 4.38 -13.31
C ARG A 83 2.53 2.94 -13.28
N VAL A 84 2.23 2.36 -14.43
CA VAL A 84 1.72 0.98 -14.51
C VAL A 84 2.77 0.11 -15.18
N THR A 85 3.16 -0.96 -14.50
CA THR A 85 4.15 -1.94 -14.95
C THR A 85 3.51 -3.31 -14.97
N ALA A 86 3.60 -4.01 -16.11
CA ALA A 86 3.14 -5.38 -16.20
C ALA A 86 4.11 -6.29 -15.41
N VAL A 87 3.56 -7.24 -14.66
CA VAL A 87 4.36 -8.13 -13.80
C VAL A 87 5.30 -9.01 -14.62
N GLU A 88 4.93 -9.39 -15.84
CA GLU A 88 5.79 -10.13 -16.77
C GLU A 88 7.03 -9.35 -17.22
N ASP A 89 6.97 -8.01 -17.28
CA ASP A 89 8.07 -7.15 -17.73
C ASP A 89 9.16 -6.99 -16.66
N VAL A 90 8.86 -7.33 -15.40
CA VAL A 90 9.80 -7.20 -14.28
C VAL A 90 10.59 -8.50 -14.12
N LEU A 91 11.92 -8.41 -14.23
CA LEU A 91 12.82 -9.57 -14.18
C LEU A 91 12.44 -10.66 -15.22
N PRO A 92 12.41 -10.32 -16.53
CA PRO A 92 11.93 -11.22 -17.58
C PRO A 92 12.80 -12.47 -17.76
N ASP A 93 14.05 -12.44 -17.29
CA ASP A 93 14.98 -13.58 -17.35
C ASP A 93 14.68 -14.68 -16.31
N LEU A 94 13.79 -14.42 -15.35
CA LEU A 94 13.36 -15.40 -14.34
C LEU A 94 12.13 -16.17 -14.80
N PRO A 95 11.92 -17.41 -14.32
CA PRO A 95 10.70 -18.15 -14.61
C PRO A 95 9.44 -17.32 -14.29
N PRO A 96 8.40 -17.40 -15.13
CA PRO A 96 7.17 -16.66 -14.89
C PRO A 96 6.56 -17.06 -13.54
N GLY A 97 6.25 -16.06 -12.74
CA GLY A 97 5.47 -16.19 -11.51
C GLY A 97 4.11 -15.55 -11.70
N SER A 98 3.15 -15.89 -10.84
CA SER A 98 1.81 -15.28 -10.84
C SER A 98 1.29 -15.10 -9.43
N GLY A 99 0.30 -14.23 -9.27
CA GLY A 99 -0.40 -14.00 -8.02
C GLY A 99 0.21 -12.90 -7.17
N LYS A 100 -0.55 -12.48 -6.15
CA LYS A 100 -0.24 -11.31 -5.33
C LYS A 100 1.16 -11.30 -4.73
N GLY A 101 1.66 -12.44 -4.26
CA GLY A 101 3.01 -12.54 -3.70
C GLY A 101 4.10 -12.21 -4.74
N ASN A 102 3.92 -12.66 -5.98
CA ASN A 102 4.84 -12.36 -7.08
C ASN A 102 4.78 -10.87 -7.46
N ALA A 103 3.58 -10.29 -7.54
CA ALA A 103 3.40 -8.86 -7.80
C ALA A 103 4.03 -7.98 -6.69
N LEU A 104 3.83 -8.34 -5.42
CA LEU A 104 4.46 -7.65 -4.27
C LEU A 104 5.98 -7.74 -4.32
N TRP A 105 6.53 -8.93 -4.57
CA TRP A 105 7.97 -9.12 -4.66
C TRP A 105 8.58 -8.34 -5.84
N LYS A 106 7.97 -8.42 -7.03
CA LYS A 106 8.41 -7.68 -8.22
C LYS A 106 8.27 -6.17 -8.06
N SER A 107 7.30 -5.67 -7.27
CA SER A 107 7.17 -4.23 -6.98
C SER A 107 8.42 -3.63 -6.36
N LEU A 108 9.22 -4.42 -5.61
CA LEU A 108 10.48 -3.98 -5.00
C LEU A 108 11.57 -3.62 -6.03
N PHE A 109 11.47 -4.14 -7.26
CA PHE A 109 12.41 -3.85 -8.35
C PHE A 109 11.95 -2.68 -9.23
N VAL A 110 10.74 -2.19 -9.01
CA VAL A 110 10.13 -1.09 -9.78
C VAL A 110 10.06 0.17 -8.93
N ALA A 111 9.68 0.05 -7.66
CA ALA A 111 9.60 1.17 -6.73
C ALA A 111 10.97 1.82 -6.51
N GLU A 112 10.98 3.15 -6.45
CA GLU A 112 12.17 3.99 -6.27
C GLU A 112 12.25 4.62 -4.88
N GLY A 113 11.25 4.39 -4.04
CA GLY A 113 11.16 4.93 -2.68
C GLY A 113 11.99 4.13 -1.68
N ASP A 114 12.56 4.84 -0.71
CA ASP A 114 13.20 4.23 0.46
C ASP A 114 12.16 3.55 1.37
N LEU A 115 10.92 4.06 1.36
CA LEU A 115 9.75 3.46 1.99
C LEU A 115 8.74 3.03 0.93
N ILE A 116 8.23 1.80 1.07
CA ILE A 116 7.15 1.26 0.23
C ILE A 116 5.89 1.00 1.06
N VAL A 117 4.76 1.48 0.56
CA VAL A 117 3.44 1.22 1.13
C VAL A 117 2.64 0.38 0.15
N TRP A 118 2.36 -0.86 0.52
CA TRP A 118 1.46 -1.70 -0.27
C TRP A 118 0.00 -1.46 0.11
N CYS A 119 -0.84 -1.22 -0.89
CA CYS A 119 -2.28 -1.10 -0.74
C CYS A 119 -2.97 -2.02 -1.74
N ASP A 120 -4.10 -2.60 -1.34
CA ASP A 120 -4.87 -3.47 -2.21
C ASP A 120 -5.66 -2.63 -3.23
N ALA A 121 -5.68 -3.08 -4.49
CA ALA A 121 -6.36 -2.38 -5.59
C ALA A 121 -7.88 -2.64 -5.64
N ASP A 122 -8.43 -3.47 -4.76
CA ASP A 122 -9.84 -3.91 -4.71
C ASP A 122 -10.68 -3.20 -3.62
N VAL A 123 -10.12 -2.20 -2.95
CA VAL A 123 -10.75 -1.57 -1.79
C VAL A 123 -11.78 -0.52 -2.20
N LEU A 124 -13.06 -0.84 -2.00
CA LEU A 124 -14.19 0.05 -2.34
C LEU A 124 -14.22 1.37 -1.54
N ASN A 125 -13.90 1.33 -0.25
CA ASN A 125 -13.95 2.48 0.66
C ASN A 125 -12.55 3.04 0.96
N PHE A 126 -11.70 3.09 -0.06
CA PHE A 126 -10.33 3.54 0.08
C PHE A 126 -10.26 5.04 0.41
N GLY A 127 -9.32 5.41 1.27
CA GLY A 127 -9.02 6.81 1.54
C GLY A 127 -7.54 7.03 1.83
N PRO A 128 -7.05 8.27 1.75
CA PRO A 128 -5.62 8.59 1.94
C PRO A 128 -5.08 8.13 3.31
N HIS A 129 -5.96 8.03 4.31
CA HIS A 129 -5.63 7.55 5.64
C HIS A 129 -5.09 6.11 5.67
N PHE A 130 -5.40 5.27 4.67
CA PHE A 130 -4.82 3.93 4.55
C PHE A 130 -3.29 4.00 4.40
N VAL A 131 -2.80 4.98 3.64
CA VAL A 131 -1.36 5.20 3.41
C VAL A 131 -0.75 5.96 4.59
N THR A 132 -1.37 7.06 5.04
CA THR A 132 -0.76 7.94 6.04
C THR A 132 -0.62 7.27 7.40
N ARG A 133 -1.55 6.37 7.78
CA ARG A 133 -1.49 5.62 9.04
C ARG A 133 -0.39 4.56 9.04
N LEU A 134 -0.02 4.04 7.88
CA LEU A 134 1.12 3.12 7.75
C LEU A 134 2.45 3.88 7.78
N LEU A 135 2.48 5.09 7.21
CA LEU A 135 3.68 5.92 7.16
C LEU A 135 4.01 6.61 8.47
N GLU A 136 3.03 7.05 9.26
CA GLU A 136 3.26 7.81 10.49
C GLU A 136 4.34 7.17 11.37
N PRO A 137 4.24 5.90 11.79
CA PRO A 137 5.23 5.32 12.70
C PRO A 137 6.62 5.22 12.06
N LEU A 138 6.70 4.96 10.75
CA LEU A 138 7.97 4.89 10.00
C LEU A 138 8.67 6.24 9.90
N LEU A 139 7.91 7.34 9.91
CA LEU A 139 8.45 8.70 9.79
C LEU A 139 8.72 9.36 11.14
N THR A 140 8.10 8.89 12.22
CA THR A 140 8.20 9.50 13.55
C THR A 140 9.05 8.71 14.54
N ASP A 141 9.30 7.43 14.29
CA ASP A 141 10.08 6.56 15.16
C ASP A 141 11.13 5.78 14.35
N PRO A 142 12.42 6.12 14.49
CA PRO A 142 13.49 5.47 13.72
C PRO A 142 13.73 4.00 14.10
N GLU A 143 13.18 3.50 15.21
CA GLU A 143 13.27 2.09 15.58
C GLU A 143 12.26 1.21 14.82
N ILE A 144 11.26 1.81 14.16
CA ILE A 144 10.22 1.08 13.45
C ILE A 144 10.64 0.86 11.99
N GLY A 145 10.90 -0.39 11.62
CA GLY A 145 11.21 -0.80 10.24
C GLY A 145 10.01 -1.38 9.46
N PHE A 146 8.88 -1.64 10.11
CA PHE A 146 7.72 -2.28 9.46
C PHE A 146 6.41 -1.96 10.20
N VAL A 147 5.38 -1.59 9.44
CA VAL A 147 4.04 -1.31 9.97
C VAL A 147 3.01 -2.17 9.23
N LYS A 148 2.07 -2.73 10.00
CA LYS A 148 0.98 -3.54 9.48
C LYS A 148 -0.34 -3.00 9.96
N SER A 149 -1.29 -2.83 9.04
CA SER A 149 -2.66 -2.47 9.38
C SER A 149 -3.42 -3.65 9.97
N TYR A 150 -4.37 -3.33 10.86
CA TYR A 150 -5.41 -4.25 11.28
C TYR A 150 -6.76 -3.56 11.10
N TYR A 151 -7.78 -4.32 10.72
CA TYR A 151 -9.15 -3.83 10.61
C TYR A 151 -10.10 -4.92 11.08
N ARG A 152 -11.24 -4.51 11.66
CA ARG A 152 -12.33 -5.43 11.98
C ARG A 152 -13.21 -5.56 10.75
N ARG A 153 -13.27 -6.76 10.18
CA ARG A 153 -14.42 -7.14 9.35
C ARG A 153 -15.54 -7.53 10.31
N PRO A 154 -16.72 -6.90 10.27
CA PRO A 154 -17.90 -7.49 10.87
C PRO A 154 -18.25 -8.72 10.03
N LEU A 155 -17.75 -9.89 10.46
CA LEU A 155 -18.28 -11.15 9.97
C LEU A 155 -19.66 -11.30 10.60
N LEU A 156 -20.65 -11.68 9.78
CA LEU A 156 -21.96 -12.12 10.23
C LEU A 156 -21.78 -13.35 11.13
N SER A 157 -21.48 -13.14 12.42
CA SER A 157 -21.66 -14.00 13.59
C SER A 157 -20.48 -14.14 14.57
N GLU A 158 -19.23 -13.78 14.25
CA GLU A 158 -18.12 -13.93 15.24
C GLU A 158 -17.08 -12.79 15.28
N PRO A 159 -16.59 -12.42 16.48
CA PRO A 159 -15.66 -11.33 16.71
C PRO A 159 -14.21 -11.81 16.61
N VAL A 160 -13.75 -12.26 15.44
CA VAL A 160 -12.32 -12.51 15.23
C VAL A 160 -11.79 -11.54 14.17
N GLY A 161 -11.20 -10.45 14.65
CA GLY A 161 -10.57 -9.43 13.82
C GLY A 161 -9.20 -9.89 13.34
N GLY A 162 -8.96 -9.79 12.02
CA GLY A 162 -7.69 -10.13 11.39
C GLY A 162 -7.88 -10.86 10.06
N GLY A 163 -6.99 -10.63 9.10
CA GLY A 163 -6.95 -11.43 7.88
C GLY A 163 -6.61 -12.88 8.24
N ARG A 164 -7.39 -13.86 7.77
CA ARG A 164 -7.23 -15.30 8.10
C ARG A 164 -5.77 -15.80 7.99
N VAL A 165 -5.05 -15.36 6.97
CA VAL A 165 -3.64 -15.71 6.77
C VAL A 165 -2.71 -15.10 7.82
N THR A 166 -2.99 -13.88 8.28
CA THR A 166 -2.17 -13.22 9.30
C THR A 166 -2.26 -13.96 10.63
N GLU A 167 -3.46 -14.30 11.07
CA GLU A 167 -3.67 -15.03 12.33
C GLU A 167 -3.08 -16.43 12.26
N LEU A 168 -3.24 -17.13 11.14
CA LEU A 168 -2.81 -18.52 11.02
C LEU A 168 -1.33 -18.71 10.68
N MET A 169 -0.70 -17.79 9.94
CA MET A 169 0.63 -17.99 9.37
C MET A 169 1.68 -16.99 9.85
N ALA A 170 1.32 -15.72 10.05
CA ALA A 170 2.29 -14.68 10.38
C ALA A 170 2.42 -14.44 11.89
N ARG A 171 1.30 -14.39 12.61
CA ARG A 171 1.26 -14.06 14.03
C ARG A 171 2.05 -15.04 14.92
N PRO A 172 2.01 -16.37 14.70
CA PRO A 172 2.82 -17.30 15.47
C PRO A 172 4.33 -17.07 15.35
N LEU A 173 4.80 -16.54 14.21
CA LEU A 173 6.22 -16.32 13.93
C LEU A 173 6.74 -14.93 14.37
N LEU A 174 5.85 -13.94 14.50
CA LEU A 174 6.23 -12.57 14.82
C LEU A 174 6.00 -12.20 16.31
N CYS A 175 5.23 -13.02 17.03
CA CYS A 175 4.90 -12.84 18.45
C CYS A 175 5.67 -13.79 19.39
N SER A 176 6.51 -14.68 18.86
CA SER A 176 7.45 -15.52 19.63
C SER A 176 8.74 -14.75 19.92
#